data_AF-A0AAN6F748-F1
#
_entry.id   AF-A0AAN6F748-F1
#
_cell.length_a   1.000
_cell.length_b   1.000
_cell.length_c   1.000
_cell.angle_alpha   90.00
_cell.angle_beta   90.00
_cell.angle_gamma   90.00
#
_symmetry.space_group_name_H-M   'P 1'
#
loop_
_entity.id
_entity.type
_entity.pdbx_description
1 polymer ?
#
loop_
_entity_poly.entity_id
_entity_poly.type
_entity_poly.pdbx_seq_one_letter_code
_entity_poly.pdbx_strand_id
1 'polypeptide(L)'
;MGSDPHADGKGTNGILLPGTTISGQHTPEHPAENGTSPPHSFPGPTIDGRQTTTTLYEPAQLALSPIIPTLYRLINKAFKHSHTSIGIPFQGERLQTESEYLKQVGADPGTFVYITTWTNSGEPVATAGAHRYSGEEVMAAFEGGGERSTFNRVRMPKGAEGEVWELKLMAVDVGFSGKGLAGHLMRLVDGEVLRRVGEMGGERKVWMVITTVTEANGEFYRKRGYVEDYETVHGPGFMGTPKGFRVVHMSRVLDG
;
A
#
# COMPACT_ATOMS: atom_id res chain seq x y z
N MET A 1 -46.45 -20.95 5.42
CA MET A 1 -46.93 -20.68 4.05
C MET A 1 -46.83 -19.18 3.81
N GLY A 2 -46.25 -18.77 2.68
CA GLY A 2 -46.24 -17.37 2.24
C GLY A 2 -44.88 -16.70 2.25
N SER A 3 -43.98 -17.21 1.40
CA SER A 3 -42.82 -16.51 0.81
C SER A 3 -43.28 -15.35 -0.08
N ASP A 4 -42.52 -14.25 -0.15
CA ASP A 4 -41.87 -13.77 -1.40
C ASP A 4 -41.00 -12.51 -1.20
N PRO A 5 -40.09 -12.20 -2.16
CA PRO A 5 -38.70 -11.82 -1.91
C PRO A 5 -38.34 -10.49 -2.63
N HIS A 6 -37.04 -10.24 -2.83
CA HIS A 6 -36.43 -9.17 -3.63
C HIS A 6 -36.47 -7.75 -3.04
N ALA A 7 -35.34 -7.38 -2.44
CA ALA A 7 -34.75 -6.08 -2.70
C ALA A 7 -33.33 -6.30 -3.22
N ASP A 8 -33.23 -6.44 -4.55
CA ASP A 8 -31.99 -6.24 -5.29
C ASP A 8 -31.56 -4.78 -5.15
N GLY A 9 -30.64 -4.52 -4.23
CA GLY A 9 -29.91 -3.27 -4.12
C GLY A 9 -28.49 -3.47 -4.62
N LYS A 10 -28.25 -3.17 -5.89
CA LYS A 10 -26.91 -3.01 -6.47
C LYS A 10 -26.16 -1.88 -5.75
N GLY A 11 -25.46 -2.23 -4.67
CA GLY A 11 -24.33 -1.48 -4.16
C GLY A 11 -23.07 -2.16 -4.65
N THR A 12 -22.28 -1.49 -5.48
CA THR A 12 -20.89 -1.90 -5.74
C THR A 12 -20.12 -1.73 -4.43
N ASN A 13 -20.16 -2.76 -3.57
CA ASN A 13 -19.39 -2.81 -2.33
C ASN A 13 -17.91 -2.73 -2.71
N GLY A 14 -17.29 -1.59 -2.42
CA GLY A 14 -15.87 -1.36 -2.62
C GLY A 14 -15.10 -2.15 -1.57
N ILE A 15 -14.78 -3.41 -1.88
CA ILE A 15 -13.86 -4.19 -1.06
C ILE A 15 -12.50 -3.48 -1.16
N LEU A 16 -12.17 -2.55 -0.25
CA LEU A 16 -10.77 -2.11 -0.14
C LEU A 16 -9.97 -3.32 0.33
N LEU A 17 -8.80 -3.53 -0.25
CA LEU A 17 -7.99 -4.74 -0.16
C LEU A 17 -6.76 -4.47 0.74
N PRO A 18 -6.05 -5.49 1.28
CA PRO A 18 -5.03 -5.31 2.33
C PRO A 18 -3.97 -4.25 2.04
N GLY A 19 -3.75 -3.31 2.98
CA GLY A 19 -2.58 -2.42 2.99
C GLY A 19 -2.78 -1.01 2.49
N THR A 20 -4.01 -0.49 2.48
CA THR A 20 -4.28 0.92 2.13
C THR A 20 -5.46 1.44 2.94
N THR A 21 -5.17 2.35 3.87
CA THR A 21 -6.18 3.19 4.47
C THR A 21 -6.34 4.41 3.57
N ILE A 22 -7.45 4.52 2.84
CA ILE A 22 -7.70 5.65 1.94
C ILE A 22 -8.59 6.65 2.69
N SER A 23 -8.06 7.85 3.01
CA SER A 23 -8.90 9.00 3.37
C SER A 23 -9.80 9.35 2.18
N GLY A 24 -11.05 9.74 2.46
CA GLY A 24 -12.18 9.78 1.52
C GLY A 24 -11.88 10.28 0.09
N GLN A 25 -12.69 9.80 -0.86
CA GLN A 25 -12.59 10.03 -2.30
C GLN A 25 -12.31 11.51 -2.67
N HIS A 26 -11.03 11.87 -2.80
CA HIS A 26 -10.63 13.05 -3.53
C HIS A 26 -10.44 12.65 -4.99
N THR A 27 -11.32 13.15 -5.86
CA THR A 27 -11.07 13.19 -7.29
C THR A 27 -9.74 13.92 -7.48
N PRO A 28 -8.73 13.31 -8.17
CA PRO A 28 -7.49 14.02 -8.42
C PRO A 28 -7.83 15.25 -9.28
N GLU A 29 -7.72 16.45 -8.73
CA GLU A 29 -7.60 17.63 -9.56
C GLU A 29 -6.31 17.47 -10.36
N HIS A 30 -6.42 17.63 -11.68
CA HIS A 30 -5.25 17.64 -12.55
C HIS A 30 -4.27 18.70 -12.04
N PRO A 31 -3.02 18.34 -11.68
CA PRO A 31 -2.01 19.32 -11.34
C PRO A 31 -1.84 20.26 -12.54
N ALA A 32 -1.80 21.57 -12.27
CA ALA A 32 -1.50 22.56 -13.30
C ALA A 32 -0.22 22.16 -14.07
N GLU A 33 -0.27 22.18 -15.41
CA GLU A 33 0.73 21.61 -16.33
C GLU A 33 2.14 22.22 -16.22
N ASN A 34 2.37 23.23 -15.38
CA ASN A 34 3.61 23.99 -15.32
C ASN A 34 4.24 23.90 -13.93
N GLY A 35 5.08 22.88 -13.68
CA GLY A 35 6.00 22.93 -12.53
C GLY A 35 6.42 21.62 -11.86
N THR A 36 6.03 20.45 -12.34
CA THR A 36 6.52 19.20 -11.76
C THR A 36 7.98 18.98 -12.18
N SER A 37 8.90 19.05 -11.22
CA SER A 37 10.28 18.59 -11.40
C SER A 37 10.29 17.15 -11.93
N PRO A 38 11.31 16.74 -12.69
CA PRO A 38 11.40 15.36 -13.15
C PRO A 38 11.55 14.40 -11.95
N PRO A 39 11.06 13.14 -12.06
CA PRO A 39 11.19 12.16 -11.00
C PRO A 39 12.66 11.80 -10.76
N HIS A 40 13.05 11.63 -9.51
CA HIS A 40 14.44 11.42 -9.13
C HIS A 40 14.81 9.94 -9.30
N SER A 41 15.76 9.64 -10.19
CA SER A 41 16.19 8.27 -10.53
C SER A 41 17.64 8.02 -10.13
N PHE A 42 17.92 6.83 -9.61
CA PHE A 42 19.25 6.39 -9.21
C PHE A 42 19.43 4.88 -9.44
N PRO A 43 20.68 4.36 -9.45
CA PRO A 43 20.92 2.93 -9.62
C PRO A 43 20.22 2.10 -8.54
N GLY A 44 19.45 1.09 -8.97
CA GLY A 44 18.82 0.11 -8.10
C GLY A 44 19.72 -1.11 -7.85
N PRO A 45 19.24 -2.11 -7.09
CA PRO A 45 19.99 -3.34 -6.84
C PRO A 45 20.14 -4.17 -8.12
N THR A 46 21.29 -4.82 -8.29
CA THR A 46 21.45 -5.83 -9.35
C THR A 46 20.68 -7.09 -8.98
N ILE A 47 19.83 -7.60 -9.89
CA ILE A 47 19.06 -8.83 -9.70
C ILE A 47 19.52 -9.84 -10.74
N ASP A 48 20.03 -10.99 -10.31
CA ASP A 48 20.49 -12.07 -11.20
C ASP A 48 21.43 -11.57 -12.32
N GLY A 49 22.35 -10.66 -11.97
CA GLY A 49 23.32 -10.06 -12.89
C GLY A 49 22.78 -8.93 -13.78
N ARG A 50 21.49 -8.61 -13.70
CA ARG A 50 20.85 -7.54 -14.49
C ARG A 50 20.71 -6.26 -13.67
N GLN A 51 21.00 -5.13 -14.32
CA GLN A 51 20.92 -3.80 -13.71
C GLN A 51 19.48 -3.30 -13.60
N THR A 52 19.19 -2.62 -12.50
CA THR A 52 17.91 -1.93 -12.29
C THR A 52 18.12 -0.45 -12.02
N THR A 53 17.07 0.32 -12.25
CA THR A 53 16.98 1.73 -11.88
C THR A 53 15.84 1.86 -10.89
N THR A 54 16.06 2.58 -9.79
CA THR A 54 15.00 2.94 -8.85
C THR A 54 14.68 4.42 -8.98
N THR A 55 13.40 4.73 -9.09
CA THR A 55 12.90 6.09 -9.29
C THR A 55 11.89 6.44 -8.22
N LEU A 56 12.09 7.59 -7.58
CA LEU A 56 11.17 8.22 -6.64
C LEU A 56 10.19 9.09 -7.42
N TYR A 57 8.90 8.86 -7.20
CA TYR A 57 7.80 9.62 -7.77
C TYR A 57 6.92 10.26 -6.70
N GLU A 58 6.52 11.50 -6.95
CA GLU A 58 5.34 12.13 -6.34
C GLU A 58 4.07 11.74 -7.12
N PRO A 59 2.87 11.79 -6.49
CA PRO A 59 1.61 11.45 -7.16
C PRO A 59 1.37 12.20 -8.48
N ALA A 60 1.68 13.50 -8.52
CA ALA A 60 1.52 14.33 -9.71
C ALA A 60 2.38 13.84 -10.90
N GLN A 61 3.57 13.30 -10.63
CA GLN A 61 4.45 12.74 -11.65
C GLN A 61 3.94 11.38 -12.16
N LEU A 62 3.27 10.61 -11.30
CA LEU A 62 2.69 9.31 -11.67
C LEU A 62 1.44 9.43 -12.54
N ALA A 63 0.62 10.46 -12.32
CA ALA A 63 -0.64 10.65 -13.04
C ALA A 63 -0.46 10.70 -14.56
N LEU A 64 0.71 11.15 -15.04
CA LEU A 64 1.05 11.26 -16.46
C LEU A 64 2.04 10.19 -16.92
N SER A 65 2.43 9.25 -16.05
CA SER A 65 3.51 8.32 -16.33
C SER A 65 3.05 7.13 -17.18
N PRO A 66 3.79 6.75 -18.24
CA PRO A 66 3.44 5.58 -19.06
C PRO A 66 3.67 4.24 -18.33
N ILE A 67 4.19 4.27 -17.10
CA ILE A 67 4.52 3.06 -16.32
C ILE A 67 3.28 2.43 -15.65
N ILE A 68 2.18 3.18 -15.51
CA ILE A 68 0.98 2.78 -14.75
C ILE A 68 0.38 1.44 -15.23
N PRO A 69 0.20 1.18 -16.54
CA PRO A 69 -0.30 -0.12 -17.03
C PRO A 69 0.57 -1.30 -16.57
N THR A 70 1.89 -1.12 -16.55
CA THR A 70 2.82 -2.18 -16.14
C THR A 70 2.88 -2.37 -14.63
N LEU A 71 2.75 -1.31 -13.84
CA LEU A 71 2.65 -1.39 -12.38
C LEU A 71 1.36 -2.05 -11.92
N TYR A 72 0.25 -1.70 -12.57
CA TYR A 72 -1.04 -2.35 -12.36
C TYR A 72 -0.91 -3.87 -12.48
N ARG A 73 -0.31 -4.35 -13.57
CA ARG A 73 -0.07 -5.79 -13.80
C ARG A 73 0.85 -6.41 -12.73
N LEU A 74 1.93 -5.72 -12.37
CA LEU A 74 2.86 -6.17 -11.34
C LEU A 74 2.15 -6.39 -9.99
N ILE A 75 1.40 -5.39 -9.53
CA ILE A 75 0.69 -5.43 -8.24
C ILE A 75 -0.33 -6.56 -8.23
N ASN A 76 -1.14 -6.67 -9.29
CA ASN A 76 -2.14 -7.70 -9.42
C ASN A 76 -1.55 -9.11 -9.44
N LYS A 77 -0.46 -9.31 -10.21
CA LYS A 77 0.28 -10.58 -10.24
C LYS A 77 0.84 -10.94 -8.86
N ALA A 78 1.49 -10.00 -8.18
CA ALA A 78 2.04 -10.20 -6.84
C ALA A 78 0.93 -10.51 -5.81
N PHE A 79 -0.18 -9.77 -5.88
CA PHE A 79 -1.33 -9.98 -5.00
C PHE A 79 -1.95 -11.35 -5.18
N LYS A 80 -2.23 -11.75 -6.43
CA LYS A 80 -2.80 -13.05 -6.76
C LYS A 80 -1.91 -14.20 -6.28
N HIS A 81 -0.60 -14.07 -6.48
CA HIS A 81 0.36 -15.05 -5.99
C HIS A 81 0.32 -15.16 -4.45
N SER A 82 0.37 -14.02 -3.75
CA SER A 82 0.28 -13.98 -2.29
C SER A 82 -1.01 -14.63 -1.77
N HIS A 83 -2.17 -14.31 -2.35
CA HIS A 83 -3.47 -14.85 -1.93
C HIS A 83 -3.62 -16.35 -2.23
N THR A 84 -3.16 -16.77 -3.41
CA THR A 84 -3.19 -18.19 -3.77
C THR A 84 -2.28 -19.00 -2.86
N SER A 85 -1.12 -18.47 -2.45
CA SER A 85 -0.16 -19.17 -1.58
C SER A 85 -0.72 -19.51 -0.20
N ILE A 86 -1.68 -18.72 0.30
CA ILE A 86 -2.36 -18.94 1.59
C ILE A 86 -3.73 -19.62 1.43
N GLY A 87 -4.06 -20.08 0.23
CA GLY A 87 -5.31 -20.80 -0.04
C GLY A 87 -6.54 -19.91 -0.07
N ILE A 88 -6.40 -18.60 -0.29
CA ILE A 88 -7.51 -17.70 -0.58
C ILE A 88 -7.81 -17.79 -2.08
N PRO A 89 -8.95 -18.36 -2.50
CA PRO A 89 -9.32 -18.43 -3.90
C PRO A 89 -9.71 -17.04 -4.39
N PHE A 90 -8.75 -16.31 -4.94
CA PHE A 90 -8.97 -15.00 -5.53
C PHE A 90 -8.95 -15.10 -7.06
N GLN A 91 -10.13 -14.94 -7.66
CA GLN A 91 -10.30 -14.94 -9.12
C GLN A 91 -10.37 -13.52 -9.71
N GLY A 92 -10.40 -12.49 -8.86
CA GLY A 92 -10.42 -11.09 -9.29
C GLY A 92 -9.03 -10.53 -9.53
N GLU A 93 -9.01 -9.23 -9.79
CA GLU A 93 -7.82 -8.39 -9.76
C GLU A 93 -7.81 -7.55 -8.48
N ARG A 94 -6.63 -7.26 -7.92
CA ARG A 94 -6.56 -6.36 -6.77
C ARG A 94 -6.97 -4.95 -7.16
N LEU A 95 -6.36 -4.43 -8.20
CA LEU A 95 -6.77 -3.20 -8.85
C LEU A 95 -7.65 -3.65 -10.01
N GLN A 96 -8.90 -3.20 -10.08
CA GLN A 96 -9.79 -3.48 -11.21
C GLN A 96 -9.45 -2.62 -12.43
N THR A 97 -8.85 -1.45 -12.20
CA THR A 97 -8.44 -0.53 -13.26
C THR A 97 -7.10 0.14 -12.96
N GLU A 98 -6.44 0.67 -14.00
CA GLU A 98 -5.25 1.51 -13.85
C GLU A 98 -5.54 2.77 -13.03
N SER A 99 -6.74 3.34 -13.17
CA SER A 99 -7.16 4.52 -12.40
C SER A 99 -7.24 4.24 -10.89
N GLU A 100 -7.50 3.00 -10.49
CA GLU A 100 -7.49 2.60 -9.09
C GLU A 100 -6.08 2.60 -8.51
N TYR A 101 -5.04 2.35 -9.30
CA TYR A 101 -3.68 2.53 -8.82
C TYR A 101 -3.45 3.97 -8.34
N LEU A 102 -3.85 4.96 -9.15
CA LEU A 102 -3.69 6.38 -8.79
C LEU A 102 -4.55 6.76 -7.58
N LYS A 103 -5.76 6.21 -7.46
CA LYS A 103 -6.58 6.37 -6.24
C LYS A 103 -5.91 5.79 -5.00
N GLN A 104 -5.25 4.63 -5.14
CA GLN A 104 -4.52 3.98 -4.05
C GLN A 104 -3.21 4.72 -3.72
N VAL A 105 -2.54 5.32 -4.70
CA VAL A 105 -1.44 6.27 -4.47
C VAL A 105 -1.98 7.47 -3.70
N GLY A 106 -3.18 7.96 -4.01
CA GLY A 106 -3.78 9.09 -3.32
C GLY A 106 -3.08 10.41 -3.66
N ALA A 107 -3.61 11.49 -3.08
CA ALA A 107 -3.11 12.84 -3.28
C ALA A 107 -2.67 13.50 -1.95
N ASP A 108 -2.56 12.71 -0.88
CA ASP A 108 -2.25 13.24 0.44
C ASP A 108 -0.89 13.93 0.43
N PRO A 109 -0.77 15.14 1.00
CA PRO A 109 0.50 15.85 1.04
C PRO A 109 1.64 15.01 1.63
N GLY A 110 2.74 14.94 0.89
CA GLY A 110 3.91 14.16 1.29
C GLY A 110 3.88 12.69 0.86
N THR A 111 2.82 12.21 0.20
CA THR A 111 2.79 10.88 -0.43
C THR A 111 3.91 10.73 -1.46
N PHE A 112 4.55 9.57 -1.50
CA PHE A 112 5.52 9.23 -2.55
C PHE A 112 5.53 7.74 -2.86
N VAL A 113 6.12 7.37 -4.00
CA VAL A 113 6.28 5.98 -4.44
C VAL A 113 7.66 5.76 -5.07
N TYR A 114 8.35 4.73 -4.62
CA TYR A 114 9.51 4.17 -5.30
C TYR A 114 9.08 3.08 -6.27
N ILE A 115 9.61 3.15 -7.49
CA ILE A 115 9.45 2.10 -8.49
C ILE A 115 10.83 1.68 -8.96
N THR A 116 11.10 0.37 -8.91
CA THR A 116 12.32 -0.22 -9.47
C THR A 116 11.99 -0.86 -10.80
N THR A 117 12.75 -0.53 -11.84
CA THR A 117 12.59 -1.02 -13.21
C THR A 117 13.88 -1.65 -13.72
N TRP A 118 13.77 -2.51 -14.73
CA TRP A 118 14.94 -2.92 -15.49
C TRP A 118 15.52 -1.74 -16.26
N THR A 119 16.82 -1.47 -16.14
CA THR A 119 17.45 -0.31 -16.81
C THR A 119 17.31 -0.35 -18.33
N ASN A 120 17.27 -1.55 -18.93
CA ASN A 120 17.22 -1.73 -20.38
C ASN A 120 15.81 -1.70 -20.98
N SER A 121 14.77 -2.08 -20.21
CA SER A 121 13.39 -2.16 -20.73
C SER A 121 12.42 -1.17 -20.08
N GLY A 122 12.77 -0.59 -18.93
CA GLY A 122 11.85 0.23 -18.14
C GLY A 122 10.70 -0.56 -17.49
N GLU A 123 10.68 -1.89 -17.63
CA GLU A 123 9.64 -2.72 -17.04
C GLU A 123 9.79 -2.77 -15.51
N PRO A 124 8.72 -2.53 -14.74
CA PRO A 124 8.77 -2.51 -13.28
C PRO A 124 8.93 -3.92 -12.71
N VAL A 125 9.84 -4.05 -11.75
CA VAL A 125 10.10 -5.29 -11.01
C VAL A 125 9.67 -5.21 -9.55
N ALA A 126 9.57 -4.00 -9.01
CA ALA A 126 9.15 -3.79 -7.63
C ALA A 126 8.63 -2.36 -7.42
N THR A 127 7.74 -2.17 -6.45
CA THR A 127 7.22 -0.87 -6.04
C THR A 127 6.92 -0.85 -4.55
N ALA A 128 7.03 0.33 -3.94
CA ALA A 128 6.61 0.62 -2.57
C ALA A 128 6.39 2.12 -2.42
N GLY A 129 5.39 2.53 -1.65
CA GLY A 129 5.15 3.94 -1.35
C GLY A 129 4.80 4.14 0.11
N ALA A 130 4.75 5.41 0.50
CA ALA A 130 4.24 5.80 1.81
C ALA A 130 3.49 7.12 1.72
N HIS A 131 2.63 7.35 2.69
CA HIS A 131 1.96 8.63 2.91
C HIS A 131 1.82 8.89 4.41
N ARG A 132 1.54 10.13 4.77
CA ARG A 132 1.27 10.50 6.16
C ARG A 132 -0.06 9.87 6.58
N TYR A 133 -0.05 9.22 7.73
CA TYR A 133 -1.24 8.57 8.27
C TYR A 133 -1.89 9.47 9.33
N SER A 134 -3.16 9.80 9.12
CA SER A 134 -3.99 10.51 10.09
C SER A 134 -5.10 9.61 10.59
N GLY A 135 -4.94 9.06 11.80
CA GLY A 135 -5.97 8.22 12.42
C GLY A 135 -7.28 8.99 12.69
N GLU A 136 -7.20 10.30 12.92
CA GLU A 136 -8.36 11.18 13.14
C GLU A 136 -9.20 11.36 11.87
N GLU A 137 -8.57 11.63 10.73
CA GLU A 137 -9.27 11.74 9.44
C GLU A 137 -9.97 10.44 9.07
N VAL A 138 -9.30 9.32 9.32
CA VAL A 138 -9.84 7.99 9.07
C VAL A 138 -11.05 7.72 9.96
N MET A 139 -10.98 8.06 11.25
CA MET A 139 -12.11 7.93 12.18
C MET A 139 -13.27 8.86 11.81
N ALA A 140 -13.00 10.12 11.47
CA ALA A 140 -14.01 11.07 11.03
C ALA A 140 -14.72 10.61 9.75
N ALA A 141 -13.99 10.03 8.80
CA ALA A 141 -14.57 9.44 7.60
C ALA A 141 -15.52 8.28 7.91
N PHE A 142 -15.23 7.47 8.95
CA PHE A 142 -16.15 6.42 9.39
C PHE A 142 -17.39 6.95 10.08
N GLU A 143 -17.23 7.92 10.98
CA GLU A 143 -18.36 8.52 11.70
C GLU A 143 -19.30 9.28 10.77
N GLY A 144 -18.77 9.84 9.68
CA GLY A 144 -19.53 10.47 8.59
C GLY A 144 -20.26 9.51 7.66
N GLY A 145 -20.28 8.20 7.94
CA GLY A 145 -20.99 7.21 7.13
C GLY A 145 -20.18 6.61 5.97
N GLY A 146 -18.85 6.76 5.98
CA GLY A 146 -17.96 6.14 4.99
C GLY A 146 -17.98 4.61 5.04
N GLU A 147 -17.76 3.98 3.88
CA GLU A 147 -17.75 2.52 3.74
C GLU A 147 -16.58 1.89 4.54
N ARG A 148 -16.90 0.94 5.44
CA ARG A 148 -15.89 0.19 6.19
C ARG A 148 -15.27 -0.90 5.32
N SER A 149 -14.01 -0.72 4.94
CA SER A 149 -13.21 -1.87 4.52
C SER A 149 -12.59 -2.59 5.70
N THR A 150 -12.63 -3.92 5.58
CA THR A 150 -11.87 -4.91 6.35
C THR A 150 -10.40 -4.56 6.60
N PHE A 151 -9.77 -3.79 5.70
CA PHE A 151 -8.32 -3.54 5.76
C PHE A 151 -7.94 -2.11 6.13
N ASN A 152 -8.91 -1.30 6.54
CA ASN A 152 -8.61 0.04 7.01
C ASN A 152 -8.07 0.00 8.44
N ARG A 153 -6.95 0.68 8.67
CA ARG A 153 -6.45 0.92 10.03
C ARG A 153 -7.26 2.04 10.67
N VAL A 154 -7.86 1.80 11.83
CA VAL A 154 -8.75 2.76 12.50
C VAL A 154 -8.18 3.30 13.81
N ARG A 155 -7.00 2.83 14.23
CA ARG A 155 -6.39 3.21 15.52
C ARG A 155 -4.93 3.61 15.33
N MET A 156 -4.51 4.66 16.04
CA MET A 156 -3.10 5.00 16.17
C MET A 156 -2.34 3.93 16.95
N PRO A 157 -1.03 3.72 16.70
CA PRO A 157 -0.21 2.87 17.55
C PRO A 157 -0.23 3.34 19.00
N LYS A 158 -0.16 2.41 19.94
CA LYS A 158 -0.21 2.76 21.37
C LYS A 158 1.03 3.58 21.74
N GLY A 159 0.82 4.78 22.28
CA GLY A 159 1.90 5.69 22.65
C GLY A 159 2.57 6.36 21.45
N ALA A 160 1.92 6.35 20.28
CA ALA A 160 2.35 7.15 19.16
C ALA A 160 2.25 8.65 19.49
N GLU A 161 3.40 9.24 19.78
CA GLU A 161 3.63 10.68 19.79
C GLU A 161 4.52 11.00 18.58
N GLY A 162 4.17 12.03 17.82
CA GLY A 162 4.94 12.46 16.65
C GLY A 162 4.29 12.11 15.30
N GLU A 163 5.14 11.89 14.30
CA GLU A 163 4.71 11.69 12.90
C GLU A 163 4.38 10.21 12.65
N VAL A 164 3.26 9.94 12.00
CA VAL A 164 2.86 8.58 11.63
C VAL A 164 2.71 8.49 10.12
N TRP A 165 3.27 7.45 9.52
CA TRP A 165 3.30 7.21 8.09
C TRP A 165 2.85 5.78 7.79
N GLU A 166 2.02 5.59 6.77
CA GLU A 166 1.56 4.27 6.35
C GLU A 166 2.35 3.78 5.12
N LEU A 167 2.95 2.60 5.24
CA LEU A 167 3.57 1.89 4.11
C LEU A 167 2.47 1.29 3.22
N LYS A 168 2.52 1.57 1.92
CA LYS A 168 1.54 1.08 0.94
C LYS A 168 2.15 0.65 -0.38
N LEU A 169 1.33 0.02 -1.22
CA LEU A 169 1.67 -0.39 -2.58
C LEU A 169 2.98 -1.19 -2.69
N MET A 170 3.32 -1.95 -1.65
CA MET A 170 4.48 -2.85 -1.65
C MET A 170 4.17 -4.05 -2.55
N ALA A 171 4.88 -4.17 -3.67
CA ALA A 171 4.81 -5.31 -4.56
C ALA A 171 6.19 -5.61 -5.16
N VAL A 172 6.48 -6.89 -5.35
CA VAL A 172 7.67 -7.40 -6.02
C VAL A 172 7.22 -8.43 -7.04
N ASP A 173 7.83 -8.45 -8.22
CA ASP A 173 7.53 -9.47 -9.22
C ASP A 173 7.84 -10.85 -8.63
N VAL A 174 6.88 -11.75 -8.79
CA VAL A 174 6.89 -13.08 -8.20
C VAL A 174 8.15 -13.87 -8.56
N GLY A 175 8.70 -13.68 -9.76
CA GLY A 175 9.94 -14.33 -10.21
C GLY A 175 11.19 -13.87 -9.46
N PHE A 176 11.13 -12.74 -8.75
CA PHE A 176 12.23 -12.16 -7.99
C PHE A 176 11.93 -12.04 -6.48
N SER A 177 10.87 -12.70 -6.02
CA SER A 177 10.61 -12.89 -4.60
C SER A 177 11.79 -13.57 -3.90
N GLY A 178 12.10 -13.17 -2.67
CA GLY A 178 13.23 -13.70 -1.92
C GLY A 178 14.61 -13.15 -2.31
N LYS A 179 14.71 -12.29 -3.34
CA LYS A 179 15.98 -11.66 -3.78
C LYS A 179 16.31 -10.36 -3.04
N GLY A 180 15.67 -10.11 -1.89
CA GLY A 180 15.92 -8.93 -1.05
C GLY A 180 15.27 -7.62 -1.51
N LEU A 181 14.53 -7.59 -2.62
CA LEU A 181 13.92 -6.37 -3.18
C LEU A 181 12.96 -5.66 -2.25
N ALA A 182 12.02 -6.38 -1.63
CA ALA A 182 11.10 -5.80 -0.67
C ALA A 182 11.85 -5.15 0.52
N GLY A 183 12.91 -5.81 1.00
CA GLY A 183 13.75 -5.26 2.06
C GLY A 183 14.54 -4.02 1.62
N HIS A 184 14.98 -3.96 0.36
CA HIS A 184 15.63 -2.78 -0.21
C HIS A 184 14.65 -1.60 -0.31
N LEU A 185 13.46 -1.83 -0.86
CA LEU A 185 12.42 -0.80 -0.96
C LEU A 185 11.98 -0.26 0.40
N MET A 186 11.85 -1.12 1.41
CA MET A 186 11.52 -0.67 2.77
C MET A 186 12.57 0.29 3.32
N ARG A 187 13.88 0.03 3.10
CA ARG A 187 14.93 0.96 3.53
C ARG A 187 14.86 2.31 2.81
N LEU A 188 14.53 2.30 1.51
CA LEU A 188 14.33 3.54 0.76
C LEU A 188 13.14 4.33 1.28
N VAL A 189 12.01 3.66 1.53
CA VAL A 189 10.83 4.30 2.13
C VAL A 189 11.17 4.89 3.50
N ASP A 190 11.84 4.15 4.37
CA ASP A 190 12.24 4.63 5.70
C ASP A 190 13.13 5.87 5.60
N GLY A 191 14.16 5.83 4.75
CA GLY A 191 15.07 6.96 4.55
C GLY A 191 14.38 8.20 4.00
N GLU A 192 13.44 8.02 3.06
CA GLU A 192 12.68 9.12 2.49
C GLU A 192 11.69 9.74 3.48
N VAL A 193 11.03 8.91 4.29
CA VAL A 193 10.18 9.39 5.39
C VAL A 193 11.01 10.19 6.40
N LEU A 194 12.15 9.66 6.85
CA LEU A 194 13.05 10.36 7.78
C LEU A 194 13.57 11.67 7.20
N ARG A 195 13.96 11.69 5.92
CA ARG A 195 14.39 12.91 5.22
C ARG A 195 13.28 13.97 5.22
N ARG A 196 12.06 13.61 4.82
CA ARG A 196 10.91 14.54 4.77
C ARG A 196 10.55 15.08 6.15
N VAL A 197 10.57 14.23 7.18
CA VAL A 197 10.29 14.67 8.55
C VAL A 197 11.41 15.57 9.08
N GLY A 198 12.67 15.27 8.79
CA GLY A 198 13.82 16.10 9.18
C GLY A 198 13.78 17.51 8.57
N GLU A 199 13.35 17.63 7.31
CA GLU A 199 13.16 18.92 6.63
C GLU A 199 12.07 19.80 7.27
N MET A 200 11.16 19.20 8.03
CA MET A 200 10.15 19.92 8.79
C MET A 200 10.63 20.44 10.15
N GLY A 201 11.90 20.21 10.51
CA GLY A 201 12.55 20.87 11.64
C GLY A 201 12.18 20.32 13.01
N GLY A 202 11.85 19.03 13.13
CA GLY A 202 11.53 18.40 14.42
C GLY A 202 12.29 17.10 14.66
N GLU A 203 12.95 17.01 15.82
CA GLU A 203 13.31 15.71 16.43
C GLU A 203 12.02 15.05 16.94
N ARG A 204 11.28 14.41 16.03
CA ARG A 204 10.06 13.66 16.38
C ARG A 204 10.31 12.18 16.13
N LYS A 205 9.83 11.34 17.04
CA LYS A 205 9.71 9.91 16.74
C LYS A 205 8.82 9.75 15.52
N VAL A 206 9.29 8.94 14.58
CA VAL A 206 8.54 8.63 13.36
C VAL A 206 8.06 7.20 13.43
N TRP A 207 6.76 7.02 13.27
CA TRP A 207 6.11 5.72 13.30
C TRP A 207 5.76 5.29 11.88
N MET A 208 6.15 4.08 11.50
CA MET A 208 5.65 3.42 10.30
C MET A 208 4.56 2.44 10.69
N VAL A 209 3.40 2.56 10.06
CA VAL A 209 2.27 1.64 10.21
C VAL A 209 2.03 0.85 8.94
N ILE A 210 1.46 -0.34 9.10
CA ILE A 210 1.01 -1.17 7.99
C ILE A 210 -0.20 -2.01 8.39
N THR A 211 -1.06 -2.29 7.43
CA THR A 211 -2.11 -3.30 7.54
C THR A 211 -1.82 -4.45 6.59
N THR A 212 -1.85 -5.69 7.05
CA THR A 212 -1.56 -6.85 6.19
C THR A 212 -2.32 -8.10 6.61
N VAL A 213 -2.31 -9.12 5.75
CA VAL A 213 -2.81 -10.46 6.10
C VAL A 213 -1.70 -11.21 6.83
N THR A 214 -2.00 -11.65 8.04
CA THR A 214 -1.05 -12.29 8.96
C THR A 214 -0.39 -13.50 8.34
N GLU A 215 -1.21 -14.35 7.71
CA GLU A 215 -0.79 -15.61 7.09
C GLU A 215 0.09 -15.39 5.85
N ALA A 216 -0.08 -14.25 5.16
CA ALA A 216 0.68 -13.95 3.95
C ALA A 216 2.01 -13.27 4.26
N ASN A 217 1.98 -12.18 5.03
CA ASN A 217 3.13 -11.27 5.17
C ASN A 217 3.46 -10.91 6.62
N GLY A 218 2.69 -11.37 7.61
CA GLY A 218 2.88 -10.97 9.01
C GLY A 218 4.29 -11.26 9.52
N GLU A 219 4.82 -12.47 9.26
CA GLU A 219 6.18 -12.84 9.69
C GLU A 219 7.27 -12.00 9.00
N PHE A 220 7.05 -11.62 7.74
CA PHE A 220 8.00 -10.77 6.99
C PHE A 220 8.18 -9.41 7.67
N TYR A 221 7.09 -8.80 8.15
CA TYR A 221 7.14 -7.51 8.85
C TYR A 221 7.62 -7.65 10.29
N ARG A 222 7.26 -8.72 11.02
CA ARG A 222 7.81 -8.98 12.37
C ARG A 222 9.33 -9.07 12.39
N LYS A 223 9.90 -9.78 11.41
CA LYS A 223 11.38 -9.87 11.23
C LYS A 223 12.05 -8.52 10.97
N ARG A 224 11.28 -7.47 10.70
CA ARG A 224 11.74 -6.09 10.44
C ARG A 224 11.33 -5.11 11.54
N GLY A 225 11.03 -5.62 12.73
CA GLY A 225 10.76 -4.81 13.91
C GLY A 225 9.33 -4.28 13.99
N TYR A 226 8.42 -4.68 13.09
CA TYR A 226 7.00 -4.37 13.26
C TYR A 226 6.42 -5.17 14.42
N VAL A 227 5.73 -4.48 15.31
CA VAL A 227 4.95 -5.03 16.42
C VAL A 227 3.47 -4.94 16.10
N GLU A 228 2.69 -5.91 16.56
CA GLU A 228 1.25 -5.97 16.33
C GLU A 228 0.54 -4.99 17.26
N ASP A 229 -0.27 -4.09 16.70
CA ASP A 229 -1.09 -3.15 17.48
C ASP A 229 -2.44 -3.78 17.83
N TYR A 230 -3.10 -4.38 16.83
CA TYR A 230 -4.33 -5.15 16.96
C TYR A 230 -4.58 -6.00 15.70
N GLU A 231 -5.45 -7.00 15.82
CA GLU A 231 -5.87 -7.87 14.72
C GLU A 231 -7.40 -7.97 14.61
N THR A 232 -7.88 -8.27 13.41
CA THR A 232 -9.26 -8.70 13.14
C THR A 232 -9.26 -10.10 12.54
N VAL A 233 -10.13 -10.95 13.06
CA VAL A 233 -10.24 -12.36 12.65
C VAL A 233 -11.44 -12.52 11.71
N HIS A 234 -11.19 -13.09 10.54
CA HIS A 234 -12.23 -13.36 9.54
C HIS A 234 -12.35 -14.88 9.37
N GLY A 235 -13.53 -15.42 9.70
CA GLY A 235 -13.78 -16.85 9.66
C GLY A 235 -13.93 -17.42 8.24
N PRO A 236 -14.04 -18.76 8.12
CA PRO A 236 -14.36 -19.43 6.86
C PRO A 236 -15.57 -18.82 6.14
N GLY A 237 -15.51 -18.74 4.81
CA GLY A 237 -16.52 -18.15 3.93
C GLY A 237 -16.37 -16.63 3.73
N PHE A 238 -15.68 -15.93 4.63
CA PHE A 238 -15.43 -14.49 4.47
C PHE A 238 -14.53 -14.26 3.25
N MET A 239 -14.97 -13.41 2.31
CA MET A 239 -14.32 -13.20 1.00
C MET A 239 -14.03 -14.51 0.23
N GLY A 240 -14.87 -15.53 0.40
CA GLY A 240 -14.71 -16.82 -0.27
C GLY A 240 -13.56 -17.69 0.27
N THR A 241 -12.94 -17.31 1.40
CA THR A 241 -11.80 -18.05 1.96
C THR A 241 -12.25 -19.34 2.64
N PRO A 242 -11.66 -20.51 2.34
CA PRO A 242 -12.10 -21.78 2.94
C PRO A 242 -11.71 -21.91 4.42
N LYS A 243 -10.64 -21.24 4.85
CA LYS A 243 -10.09 -21.34 6.21
C LYS A 243 -10.26 -20.07 7.06
N GLY A 244 -10.72 -18.97 6.47
CA GLY A 244 -10.58 -17.66 7.08
C GLY A 244 -9.14 -17.12 6.99
N PHE A 245 -8.94 -15.91 7.52
CA PHE A 245 -7.63 -15.25 7.62
C PHE A 245 -7.67 -14.17 8.69
N ARG A 246 -6.51 -13.65 9.07
CA ARG A 246 -6.41 -12.54 10.02
C ARG A 246 -5.80 -11.32 9.36
N VAL A 247 -6.44 -10.18 9.55
CA VAL A 247 -5.83 -8.89 9.21
C VAL A 247 -5.16 -8.36 10.45
N VAL A 248 -3.87 -8.08 10.35
CA VAL A 248 -3.08 -7.52 11.44
C VAL A 248 -2.65 -6.10 11.07
N HIS A 249 -2.81 -5.20 12.03
CA HIS A 249 -2.33 -3.83 11.97
C HIS A 249 -1.09 -3.74 12.83
N MET A 250 0.01 -3.31 12.23
CA MET A 250 1.32 -3.32 12.86
C MET A 250 1.94 -1.93 12.80
N SER A 251 2.85 -1.66 13.73
CA SER A 251 3.64 -0.44 13.78
C SER A 251 5.10 -0.72 14.09
N ARG A 252 5.99 0.19 13.72
CA ARG A 252 7.35 0.27 14.26
C ARG A 252 7.77 1.72 14.37
N VAL A 253 8.73 1.98 15.24
CA VAL A 253 9.43 3.27 15.29
C VAL A 253 10.59 3.20 14.31
N LEU A 254 10.80 4.27 13.55
CA LEU A 254 12.02 4.47 12.77
C LEU A 254 13.06 5.16 13.66
N ASP A 255 14.24 4.55 13.76
CA ASP A 255 15.40 5.16 14.37
C ASP A 255 16.11 6.02 13.31
N GLY A 256 16.39 7.28 13.66
CA GLY A 256 17.09 8.25 12.81
C GLY A 256 18.61 8.10 12.85
#